data_AF-A0A6N6KSM6-F1
#
_entry.id   AF-A0A6N6KSM6-F1
#
_cell.length_a   1.000
_cell.length_b   1.000
_cell.length_c   1.000
_cell.angle_alpha   90.00
_cell.angle_beta   90.00
_cell.angle_gamma   90.00
#
_symmetry.space_group_name_H-M   'P 1'
#
loop_
_entity.id
_entity.type
_entity.pdbx_description
1 polymer ?
#
loop_
_entity_poly.entity_id
_entity_poly.type
_entity_poly.pdbx_seq_one_letter_code
_entity_poly.pdbx_strand_id
1 'polypeptide(L)'
;MVLVLEVVEIPIIYDTLHLITCENEGVDFNGITYVESGIFLDTIFSNSIWESDSVFMLQIEIIPGNVTPIEHQLCTGDSIFINGQWFSEDIILRDTLLNAYGCDSLVITSLVFADLNVKIEQIQPVFCHGDSTAIIEAVVSSSEQEYEVFWSTGDQNITIEDLPAGNYQVVVSDDFGCKATDSIQVEQPKSIKASWETQLDCNNPGKAFLNVLSVSGGTPPYLYSLANHQFQSEHNFLVESPSYQNLLIEDVFGCIENYENIEIDSELEVEIILEAPWIRAGDTIFLETIANFAPIDVHWDYSPFLSCLECFEPLAFPEETAGFTVSMQTKDSCWVDAHVTIFVDQRIDVYIPTAFSPNGDGINDYFAIFGGSQVNKILLLEIFDRWGNLVFRKKDFLPNDENSGWDGMLNGRLMGAGVFVYRTIVETHKGKALDYNGEFILIRN
;
A
#
# COMPACT_ATOMS: atom_id res chain seq x y z
N MET A 1 -80.34 -122.99 28.04
CA MET A 1 -80.08 -121.89 29.00
C MET A 1 -79.28 -120.85 28.24
N VAL A 2 -79.93 -119.76 27.86
CA VAL A 2 -79.28 -118.64 27.16
C VAL A 2 -78.53 -117.85 28.22
N LEU A 3 -77.20 -117.78 28.12
CA LEU A 3 -76.40 -116.88 28.93
C LEU A 3 -76.55 -115.48 28.31
N VAL A 4 -77.14 -114.56 29.07
CA VAL A 4 -77.12 -113.14 28.74
C VAL A 4 -75.80 -112.59 29.27
N LEU A 5 -74.93 -112.15 28.36
CA LEU A 5 -73.74 -111.39 28.69
C LEU A 5 -74.19 -109.95 28.94
N GLU A 6 -74.19 -109.54 30.20
CA GLU A 6 -74.42 -108.14 30.57
C GLU A 6 -73.07 -107.42 30.44
N VAL A 7 -72.85 -106.77 29.29
CA VAL A 7 -71.71 -105.90 29.08
C VAL A 7 -72.01 -104.59 29.80
N VAL A 8 -71.34 -104.37 30.92
CA VAL A 8 -71.33 -103.06 31.58
C VAL A 8 -70.27 -102.22 30.86
N GLU A 9 -70.70 -101.28 30.02
CA GLU A 9 -69.81 -100.22 29.55
C GLU A 9 -69.45 -99.36 30.77
N ILE A 10 -68.20 -99.47 31.23
CA ILE A 10 -67.64 -98.52 32.18
C ILE A 10 -67.38 -97.24 31.37
N PRO A 11 -68.02 -96.11 31.68
CA PRO A 11 -67.81 -94.88 30.93
C PRO A 11 -66.34 -94.47 31.07
N ILE A 12 -65.68 -94.22 29.95
CA ILE A 12 -64.35 -93.60 29.94
C ILE A 12 -64.52 -92.22 30.58
N ILE A 13 -63.90 -92.03 31.74
CA ILE A 13 -63.88 -90.73 32.40
C ILE A 13 -62.84 -89.90 31.67
N TYR A 14 -63.29 -88.90 30.92
CA TYR A 14 -62.43 -87.86 30.40
C TYR A 14 -62.21 -86.85 31.53
N ASP A 15 -60.99 -86.81 32.06
CA ASP A 15 -60.58 -85.68 32.90
C ASP A 15 -59.83 -84.67 32.02
N THR A 16 -60.13 -83.39 32.20
CA THR A 16 -59.54 -82.31 31.40
C THR A 16 -58.50 -81.60 32.24
N LEU A 17 -57.25 -81.66 31.81
CA LEU A 17 -56.15 -80.97 32.48
C LEU A 17 -55.80 -79.73 31.68
N HIS A 18 -55.98 -78.56 32.29
CA HIS A 18 -55.52 -77.30 31.73
C HIS A 18 -54.08 -77.05 32.18
N LEU A 19 -53.17 -76.96 31.21
CA LEU A 19 -51.75 -76.71 31.42
C LEU A 19 -51.37 -75.43 30.68
N ILE A 20 -50.75 -74.49 31.40
CA ILE A 20 -50.30 -73.22 30.86
C ILE A 20 -48.78 -73.18 30.99
N THR A 21 -48.07 -72.89 29.90
CA THR A 21 -46.60 -72.81 29.87
C THR A 21 -46.11 -71.69 28.95
N CYS A 22 -44.80 -71.48 28.90
CA CYS A 22 -44.15 -70.48 28.05
C CYS A 22 -43.58 -71.10 26.77
N GLU A 23 -43.51 -70.27 25.72
CA GLU A 23 -43.11 -70.68 24.36
C GLU A 23 -41.76 -71.42 24.27
N ASN A 24 -40.85 -71.18 25.22
CA ASN A 24 -39.52 -71.80 25.24
C ASN A 24 -39.35 -72.93 26.28
N GLU A 25 -40.37 -73.23 27.08
CA GLU A 25 -40.30 -74.26 28.14
C GLU A 25 -41.05 -75.55 27.75
N GLY A 26 -42.13 -75.43 26.97
CA GLY A 26 -42.98 -76.55 26.60
C GLY A 26 -43.71 -77.17 27.79
N VAL A 27 -44.54 -78.19 27.53
CA VAL A 27 -45.18 -79.00 28.57
C VAL A 27 -44.78 -80.45 28.37
N ASP A 28 -44.10 -81.05 29.35
CA ASP A 28 -43.86 -82.48 29.37
C ASP A 28 -45.00 -83.22 30.05
N PHE A 29 -45.69 -84.08 29.30
CA PHE A 29 -46.68 -84.99 29.85
C PHE A 29 -46.43 -86.39 29.29
N ASN A 30 -46.28 -87.38 30.17
CA ASN A 30 -46.10 -88.80 29.82
C ASN A 30 -44.92 -89.08 28.84
N GLY A 31 -43.87 -88.26 28.88
CA GLY A 31 -42.68 -88.39 28.02
C GLY A 31 -42.82 -87.77 26.63
N ILE A 32 -43.93 -87.07 26.34
CA ILE A 32 -44.12 -86.26 25.15
C ILE A 32 -44.05 -84.78 25.55
N THR A 33 -43.17 -84.03 24.89
CA THR A 33 -43.06 -82.58 25.05
C THR A 33 -43.95 -81.87 24.04
N TYR A 34 -44.89 -81.08 24.51
CA TYR A 34 -45.76 -80.26 23.68
C TYR A 34 -45.22 -78.83 23.62
N VAL A 35 -44.98 -78.33 22.41
CA VAL A 35 -44.41 -76.99 22.13
C VAL A 35 -45.35 -76.10 21.32
N GLU A 36 -46.60 -76.53 21.13
CA GLU A 36 -47.65 -75.75 20.48
C GLU A 36 -48.93 -75.78 21.34
N SER A 37 -49.68 -74.66 21.33
CA SER A 37 -51.00 -74.59 21.98
C SER A 37 -52.01 -75.49 21.27
N GLY A 38 -52.84 -76.20 22.03
CA GLY A 38 -53.82 -77.11 21.43
C GLY A 38 -54.52 -78.02 22.44
N ILE A 39 -55.46 -78.81 21.93
CA ILE A 39 -56.10 -79.87 22.69
C ILE A 39 -55.51 -81.20 22.23
N PHE A 40 -54.85 -81.90 23.14
CA PHE A 40 -54.24 -83.20 22.88
C PHE A 40 -54.95 -84.27 23.71
N LEU A 41 -55.06 -85.47 23.15
CA LEU A 41 -55.55 -86.64 23.86
C LEU A 41 -54.37 -87.52 24.20
N ASP A 42 -54.18 -87.79 25.48
CA ASP A 42 -53.18 -88.76 25.94
C ASP A 42 -53.81 -89.76 26.91
N THR A 43 -53.34 -91.01 26.86
CA THR A 43 -53.91 -92.12 27.62
C THR A 43 -52.87 -92.65 28.58
N ILE A 44 -53.18 -92.61 29.88
CA ILE A 44 -52.34 -93.25 30.90
C ILE A 44 -52.82 -94.69 31.04
N PHE A 45 -51.99 -95.62 30.59
CA PHE A 45 -52.25 -97.05 30.68
C PHE A 45 -52.00 -97.53 32.11
N SER A 46 -53.01 -98.15 32.72
CA SER A 46 -52.81 -98.82 34.00
C SER A 46 -52.17 -100.19 33.77
N ASN A 47 -51.16 -100.56 34.57
CA ASN A 47 -50.54 -101.89 34.46
C ASN A 47 -51.39 -103.00 35.14
N SER A 48 -52.67 -102.74 35.42
CA SER A 48 -53.57 -103.63 36.15
C SER A 48 -54.74 -104.06 35.26
N ILE A 49 -54.95 -105.38 35.14
CA ILE A 49 -56.00 -106.01 34.31
C ILE A 49 -57.45 -105.76 34.78
N TRP A 50 -57.64 -104.98 35.85
CA TRP A 50 -58.93 -104.72 36.49
C TRP A 50 -59.26 -103.22 36.65
N GLU A 51 -58.43 -102.32 36.13
CA GLU A 51 -58.67 -100.88 36.17
C GLU A 51 -58.79 -100.31 34.74
N SER A 52 -59.72 -99.36 34.56
CA SER A 52 -59.93 -98.65 33.29
C SER A 52 -58.72 -97.77 32.97
N ASP A 53 -58.26 -97.79 31.72
CA ASP A 53 -57.33 -96.77 31.22
C ASP A 53 -57.98 -95.38 31.38
N SER A 54 -57.17 -94.39 31.77
CA SER A 54 -57.62 -93.01 31.93
C SER A 54 -57.18 -92.20 30.72
N VAL A 55 -58.15 -91.64 30.00
CA VAL A 55 -57.90 -90.76 28.85
C VAL A 55 -58.00 -89.32 29.34
N PHE A 56 -56.89 -88.59 29.27
CA PHE A 56 -56.85 -87.18 29.60
C PHE A 56 -57.01 -86.34 28.33
N MET A 57 -57.86 -85.33 28.38
CA MET A 57 -57.81 -84.22 27.44
C MET A 57 -56.89 -83.16 28.01
N LEU A 58 -55.73 -82.99 27.40
CA LEU A 58 -54.77 -81.96 27.74
C LEU A 58 -55.13 -80.71 26.94
N GLN A 59 -55.60 -79.67 27.61
CA GLN A 59 -55.73 -78.36 27.00
C GLN A 59 -54.48 -77.55 27.35
N ILE A 60 -53.61 -77.39 26.36
CA ILE A 60 -52.32 -76.71 26.50
C ILE A 60 -52.44 -75.30 25.92
N GLU A 61 -52.16 -74.31 26.76
CA GLU A 61 -52.05 -72.91 26.37
C GLU A 61 -50.59 -72.45 26.55
N ILE A 62 -49.92 -72.19 25.44
CA ILE A 62 -48.58 -71.61 25.42
C ILE A 62 -48.71 -70.10 25.30
N ILE A 63 -48.20 -69.39 26.31
CA ILE A 63 -48.16 -67.93 26.32
C ILE A 63 -46.85 -67.49 25.64
N PRO A 64 -46.91 -66.70 24.55
CA PRO A 64 -45.72 -66.15 23.92
C PRO A 64 -45.05 -65.12 24.84
N GLY A 65 -43.72 -65.12 24.87
CA GLY A 65 -42.97 -64.08 25.56
C GLY A 65 -43.14 -62.73 24.85
N ASN A 66 -43.35 -61.65 25.59
CA ASN A 66 -43.41 -60.33 24.97
C ASN A 66 -42.00 -59.90 24.56
N VAL A 67 -41.83 -59.56 23.28
CA VAL A 67 -40.62 -58.88 22.80
C VAL A 67 -40.89 -57.39 22.70
N THR A 68 -40.15 -56.59 23.46
CA THR A 68 -40.24 -55.12 23.41
C THR A 68 -38.97 -54.57 22.77
N PRO A 69 -39.00 -54.14 21.49
CA PRO A 69 -37.89 -53.44 20.89
C PRO A 69 -37.81 -52.01 21.43
N ILE A 70 -36.59 -51.58 21.76
CA ILE A 70 -36.25 -50.20 22.10
C ILE A 70 -35.12 -49.78 21.18
N GLU A 71 -35.26 -48.66 20.50
CA GLU A 71 -34.21 -48.12 19.64
C GLU A 71 -33.77 -46.77 20.21
N HIS A 72 -32.46 -46.61 20.37
CA HIS A 72 -31.83 -45.34 20.69
C HIS A 72 -30.93 -44.94 19.53
N GLN A 73 -31.16 -43.74 19.02
CA GLN A 73 -30.30 -43.08 18.06
C GLN A 73 -29.57 -41.94 18.76
N LEU A 74 -28.26 -41.89 18.59
CA LEU A 74 -27.34 -41.00 19.31
C LEU A 74 -26.36 -40.40 18.31
N CYS A 75 -25.71 -39.30 18.67
CA CYS A 75 -24.69 -38.71 17.81
C CYS A 75 -23.33 -39.33 18.10
N THR A 76 -22.46 -39.46 17.10
CA THR A 76 -21.09 -39.90 17.33
C THR A 76 -20.39 -39.02 18.36
N GLY A 77 -19.87 -39.65 19.41
CA GLY A 77 -19.27 -38.99 20.58
C GLY A 77 -20.20 -38.91 21.80
N ASP A 78 -21.49 -39.17 21.64
CA ASP A 78 -22.41 -39.36 22.76
C ASP A 78 -22.17 -40.69 23.47
N SER A 79 -22.77 -40.83 24.65
CA SER A 79 -22.80 -42.10 25.36
C SER A 79 -24.11 -42.28 26.12
N ILE A 80 -24.55 -43.53 26.24
CA ILE A 80 -25.76 -43.90 26.97
C ILE A 80 -25.43 -44.93 28.05
N PHE A 81 -26.06 -44.79 29.22
CA PHE A 81 -25.87 -45.69 30.35
C PHE A 81 -27.05 -46.66 30.46
N ILE A 82 -26.80 -47.94 30.23
CA ILE A 82 -27.81 -48.99 30.27
C ILE A 82 -27.28 -50.13 31.14
N ASN A 83 -28.10 -50.60 32.09
CA ASN A 83 -27.80 -51.75 32.95
C ASN A 83 -26.42 -51.72 33.65
N GLY A 84 -25.96 -50.54 34.08
CA GLY A 84 -24.70 -50.41 34.81
C GLY A 84 -23.47 -50.14 33.94
N GLN A 85 -23.61 -50.07 32.61
CA GLN A 85 -22.52 -49.90 31.66
C GLN A 85 -22.78 -48.74 30.69
N TRP A 86 -21.71 -48.06 30.29
CA TRP A 86 -21.73 -47.02 29.26
C TRP A 86 -21.47 -47.63 27.88
N PHE A 87 -22.20 -47.15 26.87
CA PHE A 87 -22.07 -47.52 25.47
C PHE A 87 -21.90 -46.26 24.61
N SER A 88 -21.01 -46.33 23.62
CA SER A 88 -20.65 -45.24 22.71
C SER A 88 -20.39 -45.73 21.28
N GLU A 89 -20.85 -46.94 20.96
CA GLU A 89 -20.69 -47.60 19.66
C GLU A 89 -21.97 -48.40 19.36
N ASP A 90 -22.23 -48.66 18.08
CA ASP A 90 -23.37 -49.45 17.62
C ASP A 90 -23.40 -50.84 18.27
N ILE A 91 -24.53 -51.19 18.91
CA ILE A 91 -24.67 -52.48 19.58
C ILE A 91 -26.15 -52.85 19.79
N ILE A 92 -26.43 -54.16 19.80
CA ILE A 92 -27.74 -54.71 20.17
C ILE A 92 -27.62 -55.44 21.51
N LEU A 93 -28.33 -54.94 22.53
CA LEU A 93 -28.41 -55.52 23.86
C LEU A 93 -29.69 -56.35 24.01
N ARG A 94 -29.60 -57.45 24.75
CA ARG A 94 -30.74 -58.34 25.06
C ARG A 94 -30.84 -58.51 26.57
N ASP A 95 -32.00 -58.21 27.13
CA ASP A 95 -32.28 -58.36 28.55
C ASP A 95 -33.57 -59.17 28.76
N THR A 96 -33.52 -60.17 29.64
CA THR A 96 -34.65 -61.04 29.94
C THR A 96 -35.26 -60.63 31.26
N LEU A 97 -36.49 -60.12 31.22
CA LEU A 97 -37.25 -59.72 32.39
C LEU A 97 -38.02 -60.93 32.94
N LEU A 98 -37.52 -61.45 34.06
CA LEU A 98 -38.08 -62.61 34.74
C LEU A 98 -39.42 -62.30 35.40
N ASN A 99 -40.43 -63.14 35.19
CA ASN A 99 -41.73 -63.03 35.87
C ASN A 99 -41.97 -64.22 36.80
N ALA A 100 -42.51 -63.97 38.00
CA ALA A 100 -42.79 -65.01 38.99
C ALA A 100 -44.07 -65.81 38.71
N TYR A 101 -44.98 -65.30 37.86
CA TYR A 101 -46.30 -65.89 37.62
C TYR A 101 -46.71 -65.90 36.13
N GLY A 102 -45.76 -65.76 35.21
CA GLY A 102 -46.02 -65.75 33.76
C GLY A 102 -44.72 -65.81 32.97
N CYS A 103 -44.79 -65.69 31.64
CA CYS A 103 -43.61 -65.83 30.80
C CYS A 103 -42.65 -64.65 30.89
N ASP A 104 -41.36 -64.99 30.83
CA ASP A 104 -40.29 -64.02 30.74
C ASP A 104 -40.46 -63.16 29.48
N SER A 105 -40.18 -61.87 29.62
CA SER A 105 -40.20 -60.93 28.49
C SER A 105 -38.79 -60.64 28.02
N LEU A 106 -38.61 -60.45 26.71
CA LEU A 106 -37.33 -60.11 26.11
C LEU A 106 -37.33 -58.64 25.69
N VAL A 107 -36.46 -57.84 26.28
CA VAL A 107 -36.18 -56.47 25.83
C VAL A 107 -35.00 -56.52 24.88
N ILE A 108 -35.18 -56.03 23.66
CA ILE A 108 -34.10 -55.87 22.69
C ILE A 108 -33.85 -54.38 22.54
N THR A 109 -32.66 -53.92 22.93
CA THR A 109 -32.27 -52.51 22.77
C THR A 109 -31.24 -52.37 21.66
N SER A 110 -31.55 -51.63 20.61
CA SER A 110 -30.62 -51.31 19.52
C SER A 110 -30.08 -49.90 19.71
N LEU A 111 -28.75 -49.75 19.73
CA LEU A 111 -28.05 -48.47 19.75
C LEU A 111 -27.44 -48.22 18.37
N VAL A 112 -27.75 -47.08 17.77
CA VAL A 112 -27.21 -46.62 16.48
C VAL A 112 -26.65 -45.22 16.65
N PHE A 113 -25.41 -45.01 16.24
CA PHE A 113 -24.71 -43.73 16.31
C PHE A 113 -24.61 -43.11 14.91
N ALA A 114 -25.23 -41.95 14.75
CA ALA A 114 -25.22 -41.20 13.50
C ALA A 114 -23.93 -40.36 13.38
N ASP A 115 -23.25 -40.51 12.24
CA ASP A 115 -22.09 -39.72 11.87
C ASP A 115 -22.52 -38.51 11.04
N LEU A 116 -22.20 -37.31 11.51
CA LEU A 116 -22.39 -36.07 10.76
C LEU A 116 -21.10 -35.25 10.75
N ASN A 117 -20.59 -34.96 9.56
CA ASN A 117 -19.43 -34.11 9.35
C ASN A 117 -19.73 -33.07 8.26
N VAL A 118 -19.15 -31.88 8.41
CA VAL A 118 -19.19 -30.84 7.38
C VAL A 118 -17.79 -30.25 7.24
N LYS A 119 -17.40 -29.98 5.98
CA LYS A 119 -16.21 -29.24 5.64
C LYS A 119 -16.57 -28.16 4.62
N ILE A 120 -16.14 -26.94 4.84
CA ILE A 120 -16.28 -25.86 3.87
C ILE A 120 -15.15 -25.95 2.84
N GLU A 121 -15.50 -25.91 1.55
CA GLU A 121 -14.56 -25.78 0.45
C GLU A 121 -14.77 -24.43 -0.25
N GLN A 122 -13.67 -23.70 -0.46
CA GLN A 122 -13.70 -22.46 -1.23
C GLN A 122 -13.55 -22.78 -2.71
N ILE A 123 -14.65 -22.61 -3.45
CA ILE A 123 -14.73 -22.90 -4.87
C ILE A 123 -14.18 -21.74 -5.69
N GLN A 124 -14.42 -20.50 -5.24
CA GLN A 124 -13.95 -19.28 -5.89
C GLN A 124 -13.43 -18.27 -4.87
N PRO A 125 -12.27 -17.62 -5.12
CA PRO A 125 -11.79 -16.53 -4.28
C PRO A 125 -12.54 -15.22 -4.54
N VAL A 126 -12.33 -14.25 -3.65
CA VAL A 126 -12.59 -12.85 -3.99
C VAL A 126 -11.54 -12.44 -5.03
N PHE A 127 -11.96 -12.03 -6.24
CA PHE A 127 -11.04 -11.74 -7.33
C PHE A 127 -10.39 -10.35 -7.21
N CYS A 128 -11.16 -9.34 -6.81
CA CYS A 128 -10.68 -7.97 -6.65
C CYS A 128 -10.82 -7.49 -5.21
N HIS A 129 -9.92 -6.60 -4.80
CA HIS A 129 -9.99 -6.01 -3.47
C HIS A 129 -11.31 -5.24 -3.29
N GLY A 130 -12.08 -5.58 -2.27
CA GLY A 130 -13.39 -4.97 -1.99
C GLY A 130 -14.58 -5.63 -2.69
N ASP A 131 -14.35 -6.57 -3.60
CA ASP A 131 -15.43 -7.26 -4.31
C ASP A 131 -16.08 -8.36 -3.46
N SER A 132 -17.25 -8.82 -3.94
CA SER A 132 -18.02 -9.91 -3.35
C SER A 132 -18.21 -11.02 -4.39
N THR A 133 -17.13 -11.71 -4.76
CA THR A 133 -17.15 -12.76 -5.79
C THR A 133 -16.83 -14.15 -5.24
N ALA A 134 -16.57 -14.30 -3.93
CA ALA A 134 -16.23 -15.61 -3.41
C ALA A 134 -17.44 -16.55 -3.44
N ILE A 135 -17.15 -17.83 -3.70
CA ILE A 135 -18.12 -18.93 -3.66
C ILE A 135 -17.56 -19.98 -2.71
N ILE A 136 -18.36 -20.37 -1.72
CA ILE A 136 -18.01 -21.43 -0.79
C ILE A 136 -19.12 -22.48 -0.75
N GLU A 137 -18.74 -23.73 -0.55
CA GLU A 137 -19.62 -24.90 -0.55
C GLU A 137 -19.44 -25.70 0.74
N ALA A 138 -20.54 -26.13 1.35
CA ALA A 138 -20.52 -27.05 2.47
C ALA A 138 -20.54 -28.50 1.98
N VAL A 139 -19.41 -29.19 2.08
CA VAL A 139 -19.31 -30.62 1.78
C VAL A 139 -19.72 -31.42 3.01
N VAL A 140 -20.94 -31.95 2.98
CA VAL A 140 -21.55 -32.71 4.08
C VAL A 140 -21.30 -34.21 3.89
N SER A 141 -20.83 -34.89 4.93
CA SER A 141 -20.77 -36.34 5.02
C SER A 141 -21.69 -36.80 6.16
N SER A 142 -22.79 -37.47 5.82
CA SER A 142 -23.78 -37.98 6.77
C SER A 142 -24.01 -39.47 6.53
N SER A 143 -24.22 -40.25 7.60
CA SER A 143 -24.71 -41.63 7.49
C SER A 143 -26.20 -41.71 7.08
N GLU A 144 -26.89 -40.58 6.99
CA GLU A 144 -28.35 -40.45 6.86
C GLU A 144 -28.78 -39.58 5.66
N GLN A 145 -30.05 -39.70 5.24
CA GLN A 145 -30.55 -39.11 3.99
C GLN A 145 -30.97 -37.64 4.07
N GLU A 146 -31.39 -37.14 5.24
CA GLU A 146 -31.90 -35.78 5.41
C GLU A 146 -31.07 -34.98 6.42
N TYR A 147 -30.70 -33.77 6.01
CA TYR A 147 -29.97 -32.80 6.83
C TYR A 147 -30.33 -31.37 6.41
N GLU A 148 -30.21 -30.44 7.33
CA GLU A 148 -30.40 -29.01 7.12
C GLU A 148 -29.07 -28.27 7.27
N VAL A 149 -28.84 -27.29 6.39
CA VAL A 149 -27.65 -26.43 6.41
C VAL A 149 -28.07 -25.03 6.88
N PHE A 150 -27.25 -24.42 7.73
CA PHE A 150 -27.44 -23.05 8.20
C PHE A 150 -26.11 -22.30 8.20
N TRP A 151 -26.00 -21.31 7.33
CA TRP A 151 -24.85 -20.42 7.28
C TRP A 151 -25.00 -19.25 8.26
N SER A 152 -23.88 -18.68 8.71
CA SER A 152 -23.84 -17.45 9.51
C SER A 152 -24.44 -16.24 8.79
N THR A 153 -24.61 -16.30 7.46
CA THR A 153 -25.31 -15.31 6.63
C THR A 153 -26.84 -15.43 6.73
N GLY A 154 -27.36 -16.53 7.27
CA GLY A 154 -28.78 -16.89 7.28
C GLY A 154 -29.23 -17.72 6.08
N ASP A 155 -28.32 -18.07 5.16
CA ASP A 155 -28.61 -18.93 4.01
C ASP A 155 -28.70 -20.41 4.43
N GLN A 156 -29.43 -21.21 3.64
CA GLN A 156 -29.66 -22.65 3.86
C GLN A 156 -29.23 -23.53 2.67
N ASN A 157 -28.70 -22.94 1.60
CA ASN A 157 -28.19 -23.68 0.45
C ASN A 157 -26.82 -24.30 0.79
N ILE A 158 -26.48 -25.40 0.12
CA ILE A 158 -25.16 -26.04 0.24
C ILE A 158 -24.05 -25.11 -0.25
N THR A 159 -24.31 -24.38 -1.32
CA THR A 159 -23.39 -23.41 -1.92
C THR A 159 -23.93 -22.00 -1.70
N ILE A 160 -23.06 -21.09 -1.27
CA ILE A 160 -23.36 -19.66 -1.19
C ILE A 160 -22.36 -18.86 -2.01
N GLU A 161 -22.88 -17.88 -2.73
CA GLU A 161 -22.18 -17.09 -3.76
C GLU A 161 -22.18 -15.61 -3.40
N ASP A 162 -21.55 -14.79 -4.23
CA ASP A 162 -21.46 -13.34 -4.09
C ASP A 162 -20.95 -12.87 -2.72
N LEU A 163 -19.95 -13.58 -2.19
CA LEU A 163 -19.43 -13.32 -0.84
C LEU A 163 -18.22 -12.37 -0.85
N PRO A 164 -18.21 -11.33 0.02
CA PRO A 164 -17.00 -10.57 0.30
C PRO A 164 -15.99 -11.36 1.15
N ALA A 165 -14.80 -10.80 1.35
CA ALA A 165 -13.88 -11.33 2.35
C ALA A 165 -14.48 -11.23 3.76
N GLY A 166 -14.34 -12.30 4.54
CA GLY A 166 -14.96 -12.42 5.84
C GLY A 166 -14.85 -13.82 6.44
N ASN A 167 -15.37 -13.97 7.65
CA ASN A 167 -15.46 -15.26 8.32
C ASN A 167 -16.87 -15.83 8.13
N TYR A 168 -16.95 -17.05 7.61
CA TYR A 168 -18.19 -17.76 7.39
C TYR A 168 -18.22 -19.02 8.23
N GLN A 169 -19.34 -19.27 8.89
CA GLN A 169 -19.58 -20.49 9.65
C GLN A 169 -20.79 -21.20 9.06
N VAL A 170 -20.70 -22.52 8.95
CA VAL A 170 -21.82 -23.39 8.61
C VAL A 170 -22.13 -24.29 9.79
N VAL A 171 -23.42 -24.43 10.11
CA VAL A 171 -23.94 -25.43 11.04
C VAL A 171 -24.83 -26.37 10.23
N VAL A 172 -24.53 -27.66 10.28
CA VAL A 172 -25.36 -28.69 9.67
C VAL A 172 -26.00 -29.49 10.78
N SER A 173 -27.30 -29.74 10.67
CA SER A 173 -28.04 -30.62 11.58
C SER A 173 -28.75 -31.72 10.81
N ASP A 174 -28.73 -32.93 11.33
CA ASP A 174 -29.58 -34.02 10.81
C ASP A 174 -30.90 -34.10 11.58
N ASP A 175 -31.80 -34.96 11.10
CA ASP A 175 -33.11 -35.21 11.71
C ASP A 175 -33.04 -35.84 13.11
N PHE A 176 -31.88 -36.38 13.48
CA PHE A 176 -31.61 -36.95 14.81
C PHE A 176 -31.11 -35.91 15.81
N GLY A 177 -30.89 -34.67 15.36
CA GLY A 177 -30.45 -33.55 16.18
C GLY A 177 -28.93 -33.48 16.37
N CYS A 178 -28.17 -34.31 15.65
CA CYS A 178 -26.72 -34.19 15.61
C CYS A 178 -26.32 -32.92 14.87
N LYS A 179 -25.24 -32.29 15.33
CA LYS A 179 -24.77 -31.02 14.76
C LYS A 179 -23.30 -31.10 14.43
N ALA A 180 -22.97 -30.75 13.18
CA ALA A 180 -21.62 -30.49 12.74
C ALA A 180 -21.45 -29.00 12.46
N THR A 181 -20.25 -28.47 12.66
CA THR A 181 -19.94 -27.07 12.42
C THR A 181 -18.55 -26.95 11.82
N ASP A 182 -18.42 -26.09 10.82
CA ASP A 182 -17.14 -25.70 10.27
C ASP A 182 -17.10 -24.20 10.00
N SER A 183 -15.90 -23.64 9.90
CA SER A 183 -15.69 -22.21 9.65
C SER A 183 -14.52 -21.97 8.71
N ILE A 184 -14.69 -21.03 7.80
CA ILE A 184 -13.66 -20.59 6.86
C ILE A 184 -13.45 -19.08 6.95
N GLN A 185 -12.20 -18.64 6.78
CA GLN A 185 -11.86 -17.25 6.53
C GLN A 185 -11.64 -17.07 5.02
N VAL A 186 -12.56 -16.38 4.37
CA VAL A 186 -12.42 -15.96 2.97
C VAL A 186 -11.52 -14.73 2.93
N GLU A 187 -10.34 -14.87 2.33
CA GLU A 187 -9.40 -13.76 2.11
C GLU A 187 -9.72 -13.02 0.80
N GLN A 188 -9.25 -11.77 0.72
CA GLN A 188 -9.24 -10.96 -0.51
C GLN A 188 -7.81 -10.60 -0.91
N PRO A 189 -7.56 -10.33 -2.19
CA PRO A 189 -6.26 -9.87 -2.64
C PRO A 189 -5.91 -8.50 -2.05
N LYS A 190 -4.61 -8.20 -2.03
CA LYS A 190 -4.11 -6.87 -1.69
C LYS A 190 -4.52 -5.88 -2.78
N SER A 191 -4.87 -4.65 -2.41
CA SER A 191 -5.13 -3.57 -3.38
C SER A 191 -3.89 -3.34 -4.27
N ILE A 192 -4.10 -3.01 -5.54
CA ILE A 192 -3.02 -2.69 -6.46
C ILE A 192 -2.36 -1.38 -6.00
N LYS A 193 -1.03 -1.36 -5.98
CA LYS A 193 -0.19 -0.22 -5.61
C LYS A 193 0.93 -0.09 -6.63
N ALA A 194 1.12 1.10 -7.18
CA ALA A 194 2.16 1.37 -8.15
C ALA A 194 3.07 2.54 -7.74
N SER A 195 4.28 2.52 -8.28
CA SER A 195 5.24 3.63 -8.21
C SER A 195 5.68 4.00 -9.61
N TRP A 196 5.90 5.28 -9.88
CA TRP A 196 6.34 5.76 -11.18
C TRP A 196 7.37 6.88 -11.02
N GLU A 197 8.03 7.20 -12.12
CA GLU A 197 8.85 8.39 -12.26
C GLU A 197 8.55 9.11 -13.57
N THR A 198 8.85 10.40 -13.59
CA THR A 198 8.87 11.20 -14.81
C THR A 198 10.31 11.36 -15.28
N GLN A 199 10.52 11.22 -16.58
CA GLN A 199 11.81 11.40 -17.23
C GLN A 199 11.63 12.34 -18.42
N LEU A 200 12.38 13.43 -18.50
CA LEU A 200 12.26 14.37 -19.62
C LEU A 200 12.72 13.71 -20.94
N ASP A 201 12.00 13.98 -22.04
CA ASP A 201 12.47 13.61 -23.38
C ASP A 201 13.28 14.77 -23.98
N CYS A 202 14.60 14.72 -23.82
CA CYS A 202 15.49 15.77 -24.32
C CYS A 202 15.43 15.97 -25.84
N ASN A 203 14.94 14.99 -26.61
CA ASN A 203 14.84 15.09 -28.06
C ASN A 203 13.52 15.74 -28.50
N ASN A 204 12.53 15.84 -27.61
CA ASN A 204 11.21 16.39 -27.89
C ASN A 204 10.83 17.39 -26.78
N PRO A 205 11.24 18.67 -26.90
CA PRO A 205 10.91 19.71 -25.93
C PRO A 205 9.40 19.78 -25.64
N GLY A 206 9.05 19.93 -24.37
CA GLY A 206 7.66 19.91 -23.91
C GLY A 206 7.06 18.51 -23.77
N LYS A 207 7.87 17.45 -23.81
CA LYS A 207 7.44 16.07 -23.57
C LYS A 207 8.26 15.37 -22.51
N ALA A 208 7.62 14.44 -21.82
CA ALA A 208 8.25 13.57 -20.83
C ALA A 208 7.69 12.16 -20.92
N PHE A 209 8.46 11.19 -20.44
CA PHE A 209 8.01 9.83 -20.21
C PHE A 209 7.48 9.67 -18.79
N LEU A 210 6.28 9.11 -18.65
CA LEU A 210 5.80 8.53 -17.40
C LEU A 210 6.16 7.04 -17.40
N ASN A 211 7.08 6.64 -16.52
CA ASN A 211 7.56 5.26 -16.42
C ASN A 211 7.01 4.62 -15.14
N VAL A 212 6.19 3.58 -15.26
CA VAL A 212 5.76 2.79 -14.09
C VAL A 212 6.90 1.85 -13.70
N LEU A 213 7.48 2.08 -12.53
CA LEU A 213 8.67 1.38 -12.04
C LEU A 213 8.33 0.05 -11.36
N SER A 214 7.22 0.00 -10.64
CA SER A 214 6.80 -1.21 -9.93
C SER A 214 5.29 -1.21 -9.69
N VAL A 215 4.71 -2.41 -9.66
CA VAL A 215 3.33 -2.68 -9.29
C VAL A 215 3.32 -3.81 -8.27
N SER A 216 2.50 -3.69 -7.23
CA SER A 216 2.32 -4.68 -6.17
C SER A 216 0.84 -4.80 -5.78
N GLY A 217 0.42 -5.95 -5.25
CA GLY A 217 -1.01 -6.23 -5.03
C GLY A 217 -1.73 -6.62 -6.33
N GLY A 218 -3.03 -6.94 -6.25
CA GLY A 218 -3.74 -7.60 -7.36
C GLY A 218 -3.12 -8.95 -7.73
N THR A 219 -3.48 -9.45 -8.92
CA THR A 219 -2.94 -10.68 -9.50
C THR A 219 -2.31 -10.43 -10.87
N PRO A 220 -0.97 -10.58 -11.03
CA PRO A 220 -0.32 -10.36 -12.32
C PRO A 220 -0.75 -11.41 -13.37
N PRO A 221 -0.57 -11.13 -14.68
CA PRO A 221 0.05 -9.92 -15.27
C PRO A 221 -0.82 -8.65 -15.16
N TYR A 222 -0.19 -7.49 -15.33
CA TYR A 222 -0.87 -6.20 -15.36
C TYR A 222 -0.90 -5.60 -16.76
N LEU A 223 -1.96 -4.86 -17.04
CA LEU A 223 -2.10 -3.97 -18.17
C LEU A 223 -2.24 -2.53 -17.69
N TYR A 224 -1.78 -1.60 -18.51
CA TYR A 224 -1.70 -0.18 -18.20
C TYR A 224 -2.47 0.63 -19.22
N SER A 225 -3.15 1.67 -18.78
CA SER A 225 -3.78 2.66 -19.66
C SER A 225 -3.55 4.06 -19.11
N LEU A 226 -3.23 5.00 -20.00
CA LEU A 226 -3.06 6.40 -19.64
C LEU A 226 -4.15 7.23 -20.33
N ALA A 227 -4.72 8.21 -19.62
CA ALA A 227 -5.75 9.12 -20.14
C ALA A 227 -6.99 8.41 -20.70
N ASN A 228 -7.34 7.24 -20.13
CA ASN A 228 -8.48 6.40 -20.53
C ASN A 228 -8.39 5.84 -21.96
N HIS A 229 -7.17 5.59 -22.46
CA HIS A 229 -6.96 4.86 -23.71
C HIS A 229 -7.12 3.34 -23.53
N GLN A 230 -6.76 2.56 -24.56
CA GLN A 230 -6.77 1.10 -24.46
C GLN A 230 -5.66 0.59 -23.54
N PHE A 231 -5.97 -0.49 -22.82
CA PHE A 231 -5.02 -1.20 -21.98
C PHE A 231 -3.95 -1.91 -22.82
N GLN A 232 -2.69 -1.80 -22.39
CA GLN A 232 -1.52 -2.36 -23.06
C GLN A 232 -0.49 -2.88 -22.04
N SER A 233 0.48 -3.68 -22.49
CA SER A 233 1.56 -4.20 -21.63
C SER A 233 2.68 -3.18 -21.40
N GLU A 234 2.82 -2.21 -22.30
CA GLU A 234 3.79 -1.13 -22.22
C GLU A 234 3.44 -0.19 -21.08
N HIS A 235 4.44 0.09 -20.26
CA HIS A 235 4.31 0.83 -19.00
C HIS A 235 5.17 2.10 -18.98
N ASN A 236 5.64 2.51 -20.16
CA ASN A 236 6.35 3.75 -20.42
C ASN A 236 5.51 4.58 -21.43
N PHE A 237 5.10 5.78 -21.02
CA PHE A 237 4.18 6.60 -21.80
C PHE A 237 4.81 7.95 -22.12
N LEU A 238 4.93 8.29 -23.40
CA LEU A 238 5.31 9.63 -23.82
C LEU A 238 4.10 10.56 -23.73
N VAL A 239 4.24 11.65 -23.00
CA VAL A 239 3.18 12.63 -22.75
C VAL A 239 3.65 14.05 -23.01
N GLU A 240 2.69 14.95 -23.25
CA GLU A 240 2.96 16.39 -23.24
C GLU A 240 3.15 16.89 -21.80
N SER A 241 3.95 17.94 -21.63
CA SER A 241 4.32 18.51 -20.35
C SER A 241 4.44 20.05 -20.46
N PRO A 242 3.95 20.82 -19.47
CA PRO A 242 3.31 20.36 -18.23
C PRO A 242 1.90 19.80 -18.46
N SER A 243 1.54 18.71 -17.77
CA SER A 243 0.19 18.14 -17.83
C SER A 243 -0.18 17.33 -16.58
N TYR A 244 -1.48 17.06 -16.42
CA TYR A 244 -1.99 16.09 -15.45
C TYR A 244 -2.51 14.88 -16.19
N GLN A 245 -2.13 13.68 -15.75
CA GLN A 245 -2.52 12.41 -16.37
C GLN A 245 -3.23 11.49 -15.37
N ASN A 246 -4.12 10.64 -15.89
CA ASN A 246 -4.72 9.56 -15.12
C ASN A 246 -4.14 8.22 -15.59
N LEU A 247 -3.61 7.44 -14.66
CA LEU A 247 -3.06 6.11 -14.91
C LEU A 247 -3.99 5.04 -14.35
N LEU A 248 -4.47 4.16 -15.22
CA LEU A 248 -5.24 2.98 -14.88
C LEU A 248 -4.33 1.76 -14.96
N ILE A 249 -4.41 0.89 -13.94
CA ILE A 249 -3.72 -0.40 -13.92
C ILE A 249 -4.76 -1.49 -13.70
N GLU A 250 -4.81 -2.43 -14.64
CA GLU A 250 -5.71 -3.59 -14.61
C GLU A 250 -4.89 -4.86 -14.38
N ASP A 251 -5.40 -5.78 -13.56
CA ASP A 251 -4.79 -7.09 -13.34
C ASP A 251 -5.46 -8.21 -14.18
N VAL A 252 -5.02 -9.46 -14.02
CA VAL A 252 -5.54 -10.58 -14.85
C VAL A 252 -7.03 -10.89 -14.62
N PHE A 253 -7.59 -10.46 -13.50
CA PHE A 253 -9.00 -10.66 -13.17
C PHE A 253 -9.87 -9.44 -13.49
N GLY A 254 -9.29 -8.39 -14.10
CA GLY A 254 -10.00 -7.17 -14.47
C GLY A 254 -10.12 -6.17 -13.32
N CYS A 255 -9.33 -6.30 -12.26
CA CYS A 255 -9.34 -5.37 -11.14
C CYS A 255 -8.60 -4.09 -11.53
N ILE A 256 -9.28 -2.94 -11.50
CA ILE A 256 -8.73 -1.66 -11.96
C ILE A 256 -8.43 -0.73 -10.78
N GLU A 257 -7.19 -0.26 -10.69
CA GLU A 257 -6.80 0.83 -9.82
C GLU A 257 -6.57 2.11 -10.64
N ASN A 258 -7.09 3.23 -10.15
CA ASN A 258 -7.05 4.52 -10.84
C ASN A 258 -6.25 5.55 -10.04
N TYR A 259 -5.12 5.98 -10.60
CA TYR A 259 -4.30 7.06 -10.09
C TYR A 259 -4.63 8.34 -10.86
N GLU A 260 -5.37 9.23 -10.22
CA GLU A 260 -5.82 10.48 -10.84
C GLU A 260 -4.86 11.64 -10.60
N ASN A 261 -4.84 12.59 -11.54
CA ASN A 261 -4.12 13.85 -11.42
C ASN A 261 -2.61 13.69 -11.14
N ILE A 262 -1.96 12.72 -11.80
CA ILE A 262 -0.51 12.60 -11.79
C ILE A 262 0.06 13.83 -12.48
N GLU A 263 0.76 14.67 -11.72
CA GLU A 263 1.47 15.83 -12.24
C GLU A 263 2.71 15.39 -13.02
N ILE A 264 2.77 15.82 -14.27
CA ILE A 264 3.93 15.69 -15.13
C ILE A 264 4.37 17.09 -15.45
N ASP A 265 5.30 17.58 -14.64
CA ASP A 265 5.99 18.83 -14.86
C ASP A 265 7.41 18.53 -15.35
N SER A 266 7.76 19.16 -16.45
CA SER A 266 9.07 19.04 -17.07
C SER A 266 9.58 20.42 -17.51
N GLU A 267 9.01 21.49 -16.94
CA GLU A 267 9.57 22.82 -17.09
C GLU A 267 10.92 22.84 -16.38
N LEU A 268 11.99 22.98 -17.15
CA LEU A 268 13.33 23.14 -16.60
C LEU A 268 13.74 24.58 -16.78
N GLU A 269 14.12 25.21 -15.68
CA GLU A 269 14.56 26.59 -15.67
C GLU A 269 15.94 26.68 -15.04
N VAL A 270 16.81 27.44 -15.69
CA VAL A 270 18.10 27.87 -15.18
C VAL A 270 18.12 29.39 -15.20
N GLU A 271 18.52 30.01 -14.10
CA GLU A 271 18.68 31.46 -14.00
C GLU A 271 20.09 31.78 -13.52
N ILE A 272 20.66 32.87 -14.05
CA ILE A 272 21.93 33.43 -13.59
C ILE A 272 21.62 34.71 -12.82
N ILE A 273 21.83 34.68 -11.51
CA ILE A 273 21.63 35.80 -10.61
C ILE A 273 22.89 36.65 -10.55
N LEU A 274 22.70 37.97 -10.65
CA LEU A 274 23.75 38.96 -10.49
C LEU A 274 23.50 39.82 -9.25
N GLU A 275 24.56 40.09 -8.48
CA GLU A 275 24.50 41.09 -7.40
C GLU A 275 24.19 42.51 -7.92
N ALA A 276 24.64 42.81 -9.15
CA ALA A 276 24.38 44.06 -9.84
C ALA A 276 24.35 43.86 -11.37
N PRO A 277 23.48 44.57 -12.11
CA PRO A 277 23.44 44.45 -13.57
C PRO A 277 24.63 45.13 -14.27
N TRP A 278 25.43 45.91 -13.56
CA TRP A 278 26.60 46.60 -14.10
C TRP A 278 27.79 46.56 -13.16
N ILE A 279 28.99 46.57 -13.74
CA ILE A 279 30.28 46.67 -13.04
C ILE A 279 31.13 47.77 -13.67
N ARG A 280 32.20 48.24 -13.01
CA ARG A 280 33.17 49.12 -13.66
C ARG A 280 34.22 48.30 -14.39
N ALA A 281 34.85 48.87 -15.41
CA ALA A 281 35.94 48.21 -16.11
C ALA A 281 37.05 47.79 -15.13
N GLY A 282 37.41 46.50 -15.12
CA GLY A 282 38.42 45.94 -14.22
C GLY A 282 37.89 45.42 -12.87
N ASP A 283 36.59 45.61 -12.59
CA ASP A 283 35.92 44.91 -11.48
C ASP A 283 35.61 43.46 -11.86
N THR A 284 35.20 42.67 -10.86
CA THR A 284 34.79 41.27 -11.02
C THR A 284 33.42 41.06 -10.37
N ILE A 285 32.63 40.13 -10.89
CA ILE A 285 31.32 39.76 -10.32
C ILE A 285 31.14 38.24 -10.35
N PHE A 286 30.47 37.69 -9.33
CA PHE A 286 30.08 36.28 -9.33
C PHE A 286 28.85 36.06 -10.20
N LEU A 287 28.85 34.96 -10.95
CA LEU A 287 27.67 34.47 -11.66
C LEU A 287 27.05 33.34 -10.83
N GLU A 288 26.08 33.67 -9.97
CA GLU A 288 25.36 32.68 -9.19
C GLU A 288 24.34 31.99 -10.09
N THR A 289 24.40 30.66 -10.19
CA THR A 289 23.47 29.90 -11.01
C THR A 289 22.49 29.14 -10.14
N ILE A 290 21.20 29.27 -10.45
CA ILE A 290 20.15 28.51 -9.80
C ILE A 290 19.36 27.73 -10.85
N ALA A 291 18.89 26.55 -10.47
CA ALA A 291 18.06 25.71 -11.31
C ALA A 291 16.92 25.11 -10.48
N ASN A 292 15.77 24.88 -11.11
CA ASN A 292 14.65 24.17 -10.47
C ASN A 292 14.84 22.64 -10.46
N PHE A 293 15.99 22.15 -10.92
CA PHE A 293 16.42 20.76 -10.89
C PHE A 293 17.79 20.62 -10.21
N ALA A 294 18.19 19.39 -9.90
CA ALA A 294 19.53 19.09 -9.41
C ALA A 294 20.46 18.80 -10.60
N PRO A 295 21.31 19.75 -11.04
CA PRO A 295 22.23 19.54 -12.15
C PRO A 295 23.32 18.53 -11.77
N ILE A 296 23.69 17.67 -12.72
CA ILE A 296 24.80 16.72 -12.58
C ILE A 296 26.08 17.22 -13.25
N ASP A 297 25.96 18.17 -14.16
CA ASP A 297 27.06 18.77 -14.91
C ASP A 297 26.75 20.23 -15.27
N VAL A 298 27.78 21.04 -15.48
CA VAL A 298 27.66 22.47 -15.80
C VAL A 298 28.80 22.90 -16.71
N HIS A 299 28.45 23.54 -17.83
CA HIS A 299 29.40 24.02 -18.82
C HIS A 299 29.11 25.47 -19.18
N TRP A 300 30.12 26.34 -19.15
CA TRP A 300 30.02 27.70 -19.67
C TRP A 300 30.65 27.79 -21.05
N ASP A 301 30.00 28.57 -21.93
CA ASP A 301 30.60 28.94 -23.22
C ASP A 301 31.99 29.55 -23.01
N TYR A 302 32.94 29.19 -23.87
CA TYR A 302 34.31 29.66 -23.74
C TYR A 302 34.36 31.19 -23.74
N SER A 303 34.86 31.75 -22.64
CA SER A 303 35.15 33.17 -22.49
C SER A 303 36.46 33.36 -21.74
N PRO A 304 37.39 34.20 -22.24
CA PRO A 304 38.62 34.50 -21.52
C PRO A 304 38.37 35.34 -20.25
N PHE A 305 37.13 35.80 -20.04
CA PHE A 305 36.71 36.64 -18.93
C PHE A 305 36.02 35.85 -17.80
N LEU A 306 36.08 34.52 -17.83
CA LEU A 306 35.57 33.64 -16.78
C LEU A 306 36.73 32.97 -16.03
N SER A 307 36.58 32.78 -14.71
CA SER A 307 37.58 32.09 -13.89
C SER A 307 37.61 30.58 -14.10
N CYS A 308 36.48 29.98 -14.50
CA CYS A 308 36.32 28.56 -14.77
C CYS A 308 35.15 28.34 -15.73
N LEU A 309 35.20 27.25 -16.50
CA LEU A 309 34.13 26.86 -17.43
C LEU A 309 33.27 25.70 -16.91
N GLU A 310 33.74 24.97 -15.90
CA GLU A 310 33.10 23.76 -15.36
C GLU A 310 32.79 23.95 -13.87
N CYS A 311 32.11 25.04 -13.54
CA CYS A 311 31.82 25.45 -12.17
C CYS A 311 30.47 26.17 -12.09
N PHE A 312 29.76 26.00 -10.97
CA PHE A 312 28.44 26.60 -10.75
C PHE A 312 28.49 28.11 -10.49
N GLU A 313 29.61 28.61 -9.95
CA GLU A 313 29.76 30.02 -9.54
C GLU A 313 31.10 30.60 -10.05
N PRO A 314 31.29 30.80 -11.37
CA PRO A 314 32.49 31.46 -11.87
C PRO A 314 32.49 32.96 -11.51
N LEU A 315 33.70 33.50 -11.38
CA LEU A 315 33.95 34.94 -11.44
C LEU A 315 34.01 35.39 -12.90
N ALA A 316 33.24 36.41 -13.23
CA ALA A 316 33.31 37.14 -14.49
C ALA A 316 34.06 38.47 -14.32
N PHE A 317 34.96 38.78 -15.24
CA PHE A 317 35.77 40.01 -15.25
C PHE A 317 35.88 40.66 -16.65
N PRO A 318 34.74 40.95 -17.30
CA PRO A 318 34.76 41.54 -18.64
C PRO A 318 35.26 42.99 -18.65
N GLU A 319 36.04 43.36 -19.67
CA GLU A 319 36.50 44.75 -19.87
C GLU A 319 35.50 45.64 -20.62
N GLU A 320 34.55 45.03 -21.32
CA GLU A 320 33.48 45.66 -22.08
C GLU A 320 32.18 44.87 -21.85
N THR A 321 31.02 45.47 -22.11
CA THR A 321 29.73 44.76 -21.97
C THR A 321 29.75 43.42 -22.71
N ALA A 322 29.49 42.34 -22.00
CA ALA A 322 29.63 40.98 -22.50
C ALA A 322 28.47 40.09 -22.04
N GLY A 323 28.09 39.14 -22.90
CA GLY A 323 27.12 38.09 -22.59
C GLY A 323 27.82 36.79 -22.21
N PHE A 324 27.23 36.05 -21.28
CA PHE A 324 27.70 34.75 -20.82
C PHE A 324 26.53 33.75 -20.88
N THR A 325 26.83 32.55 -21.35
CA THR A 325 25.86 31.46 -21.45
C THR A 325 26.36 30.28 -20.63
N VAL A 326 25.48 29.71 -19.82
CA VAL A 326 25.72 28.47 -19.09
C VAL A 326 24.75 27.40 -19.59
N SER A 327 25.25 26.18 -19.75
CA SER A 327 24.49 24.98 -20.04
C SER A 327 24.58 24.06 -18.83
N MET A 328 23.45 23.65 -18.27
CA MET A 328 23.39 22.70 -17.16
C MET A 328 22.76 21.39 -17.60
N GLN A 329 23.36 20.28 -17.18
CA GLN A 329 22.85 18.96 -17.50
C GLN A 329 21.98 18.41 -16.35
N THR A 330 20.78 17.94 -16.69
CA THR A 330 19.90 17.20 -15.78
C THR A 330 20.36 15.75 -15.58
N LYS A 331 19.82 15.07 -14.56
CA LYS A 331 19.98 13.60 -14.39
C LYS A 331 19.54 12.78 -15.63
N ASP A 332 18.61 13.32 -16.41
CA ASP A 332 18.05 12.69 -17.62
C ASP A 332 18.91 12.98 -18.86
N SER A 333 20.10 13.58 -18.67
CA SER A 333 21.04 13.98 -19.72
C SER A 333 20.58 15.12 -20.64
N CYS A 334 19.49 15.81 -20.29
CA CYS A 334 19.03 17.00 -21.01
C CYS A 334 19.87 18.22 -20.62
N TRP A 335 20.21 19.05 -21.60
CA TRP A 335 20.91 20.32 -21.40
C TRP A 335 19.93 21.49 -21.43
N VAL A 336 20.08 22.39 -20.45
CA VAL A 336 19.27 23.59 -20.31
C VAL A 336 20.19 24.80 -20.26
N ASP A 337 19.94 25.76 -21.13
CA ASP A 337 20.79 26.93 -21.29
C ASP A 337 20.18 28.16 -20.59
N ALA A 338 21.03 28.97 -19.97
CA ALA A 338 20.68 30.30 -19.49
C ALA A 338 21.70 31.32 -19.98
N HIS A 339 21.23 32.55 -20.18
CA HIS A 339 22.04 33.65 -20.70
C HIS A 339 21.91 34.89 -19.83
N VAL A 340 23.05 35.55 -19.58
CA VAL A 340 23.10 36.83 -18.88
C VAL A 340 24.00 37.82 -19.60
N THR A 341 23.65 39.09 -19.55
CA THR A 341 24.49 40.20 -20.04
C THR A 341 24.97 41.04 -18.88
N ILE A 342 26.29 41.24 -18.77
CA ILE A 342 26.92 42.12 -17.79
C ILE A 342 27.26 43.45 -18.47
N PHE A 343 26.72 44.55 -17.96
CA PHE A 343 27.02 45.88 -18.50
C PHE A 343 28.28 46.46 -17.85
N VAL A 344 29.27 46.88 -18.65
CA VAL A 344 30.53 47.44 -18.11
C VAL A 344 30.55 48.96 -18.29
N ASP A 345 30.63 49.68 -17.17
CA ASP A 345 30.81 51.13 -17.15
C ASP A 345 32.28 51.50 -17.41
N GLN A 346 32.52 52.15 -18.55
CA GLN A 346 33.83 52.63 -18.97
C GLN A 346 34.14 54.07 -18.52
N ARG A 347 33.28 54.69 -17.70
CA ARG A 347 33.54 56.05 -17.20
C ARG A 347 34.82 56.09 -16.37
N ILE A 348 35.61 57.14 -16.62
CA ILE A 348 36.87 57.38 -15.93
C ILE A 348 36.58 58.40 -14.83
N ASP A 349 36.70 57.97 -13.58
CA ASP A 349 36.49 58.82 -12.42
C ASP A 349 37.71 59.73 -12.22
N VAL A 350 37.52 61.02 -12.49
CA VAL A 350 38.45 62.09 -12.14
C VAL A 350 37.69 63.09 -11.28
N TYR A 351 38.14 63.27 -10.04
CA TYR A 351 37.58 64.26 -9.14
C TYR A 351 38.52 65.47 -9.06
N ILE A 352 37.94 66.63 -9.36
CA ILE A 352 38.62 67.93 -9.32
C ILE A 352 37.84 68.80 -8.34
N PRO A 353 38.44 69.22 -7.22
CA PRO A 353 37.76 70.05 -6.23
C PRO A 353 37.22 71.34 -6.86
N THR A 354 36.08 71.82 -6.35
CA THR A 354 35.53 73.13 -6.75
C THR A 354 35.96 74.26 -5.82
N ALA A 355 36.55 73.93 -4.66
CA ALA A 355 37.14 74.89 -3.75
C ALA A 355 38.18 74.21 -2.84
N PHE A 356 39.16 74.99 -2.37
CA PHE A 356 40.12 74.56 -1.36
C PHE A 356 40.50 75.68 -0.40
N SER A 357 40.99 75.33 0.79
CA SER A 357 41.24 76.24 1.92
C SER A 357 42.63 76.00 2.53
N PRO A 358 43.70 76.58 1.96
CA PRO A 358 45.07 76.41 2.47
C PRO A 358 45.28 77.18 3.78
N ASN A 359 44.92 76.54 4.90
CA ASN A 359 45.00 77.08 6.26
C ASN A 359 45.97 76.28 7.16
N GLY A 360 46.50 75.15 6.68
CA GLY A 360 47.45 74.30 7.37
C GLY A 360 46.83 73.35 8.40
N ASP A 361 45.51 73.10 8.34
CA ASP A 361 44.83 72.14 9.22
C ASP A 361 44.92 70.68 8.71
N GLY A 362 45.53 70.47 7.54
CA GLY A 362 45.71 69.19 6.90
C GLY A 362 44.49 68.73 6.09
N ILE A 363 43.43 69.55 5.98
CA ILE A 363 42.21 69.23 5.25
C ILE A 363 42.02 70.23 4.12
N ASN A 364 42.03 69.73 2.88
CA ASN A 364 41.78 70.56 1.69
C ASN A 364 42.75 71.75 1.57
N ASP A 365 44.00 71.55 2.02
CA ASP A 365 45.06 72.54 1.99
C ASP A 365 45.70 72.72 0.60
N TYR A 366 45.49 71.75 -0.28
CA TYR A 366 46.02 71.73 -1.63
C TYR A 366 44.90 71.55 -2.65
N PHE A 367 44.96 72.32 -3.73
CA PHE A 367 44.18 72.03 -4.93
C PHE A 367 44.82 70.84 -5.66
N ALA A 368 44.40 69.64 -5.29
CA ALA A 368 44.90 68.38 -5.84
C ALA A 368 43.88 67.69 -6.75
N ILE A 369 44.38 66.92 -7.72
CA ILE A 369 43.55 66.13 -8.64
C ILE A 369 43.51 64.69 -8.14
N PHE A 370 42.30 64.17 -8.02
CA PHE A 370 42.06 62.80 -7.57
C PHE A 370 41.58 61.96 -8.76
N GLY A 371 42.06 60.72 -8.82
CA GLY A 371 41.75 59.79 -9.90
C GLY A 371 41.38 58.42 -9.34
N GLY A 372 40.37 57.79 -9.94
CA GLY A 372 40.05 56.39 -9.68
C GLY A 372 41.14 55.44 -10.22
N SER A 373 40.94 54.13 -10.04
CA SER A 373 41.87 53.07 -10.45
C SER A 373 42.24 53.07 -11.94
N GLN A 374 41.46 53.76 -12.78
CA GLN A 374 41.70 53.86 -14.22
C GLN A 374 42.75 54.92 -14.59
N VAL A 375 43.07 55.84 -13.67
CA VAL A 375 43.95 56.98 -13.91
C VAL A 375 45.39 56.59 -13.61
N ASN A 376 46.24 56.62 -14.64
CA ASN A 376 47.68 56.32 -14.53
C ASN A 376 48.45 57.49 -13.91
N LYS A 377 48.31 58.69 -14.49
CA LYS A 377 49.01 59.89 -14.05
C LYS A 377 48.34 61.17 -14.52
N ILE A 378 48.67 62.28 -13.87
CA ILE A 378 48.34 63.61 -14.34
C ILE A 378 49.51 64.11 -15.20
N LEU A 379 49.27 64.27 -16.50
CA LEU A 379 50.26 64.76 -17.46
C LEU A 379 50.56 66.24 -17.25
N LEU A 380 49.55 67.01 -16.88
CA LEU A 380 49.63 68.46 -16.73
C LEU A 380 48.56 68.96 -15.77
N LEU A 381 48.93 69.86 -14.86
CA LEU A 381 48.02 70.74 -14.13
C LEU A 381 48.53 72.17 -14.27
N GLU A 382 47.69 73.05 -14.84
CA GLU A 382 47.93 74.49 -14.96
C GLU A 382 46.79 75.23 -14.27
N ILE A 383 47.14 76.21 -13.44
CA ILE A 383 46.19 77.08 -12.75
C ILE A 383 46.49 78.52 -13.15
N PHE A 384 45.43 79.26 -13.44
CA PHE A 384 45.45 80.64 -13.88
C PHE A 384 44.61 81.50 -12.94
N ASP A 385 45.03 82.74 -12.74
CA ASP A 385 44.15 83.76 -12.15
C ASP A 385 43.04 84.17 -13.14
N ARG A 386 42.07 84.98 -12.69
CA ARG A 386 40.96 85.46 -13.55
C ARG A 386 41.41 86.35 -14.72
N TRP A 387 42.66 86.79 -14.74
CA TRP A 387 43.22 87.61 -15.81
C TRP A 387 44.02 86.79 -16.82
N GLY A 388 44.11 85.47 -16.62
CA GLY A 388 44.80 84.54 -17.51
C GLY A 388 46.30 84.39 -17.21
N ASN A 389 46.80 84.93 -16.10
CA ASN A 389 48.19 84.71 -15.71
C ASN A 389 48.35 83.33 -15.09
N LEU A 390 49.38 82.59 -15.51
CA LEU A 390 49.73 81.30 -14.93
C LEU A 390 50.27 81.48 -13.50
N VAL A 391 49.61 80.86 -12.53
CA VAL A 391 49.97 80.93 -11.09
C VAL A 391 50.54 79.64 -10.54
N PHE A 392 50.20 78.49 -11.15
CA PHE A 392 50.78 77.20 -10.79
C PHE A 392 50.87 76.31 -12.03
N ARG A 393 51.94 75.53 -12.10
CA ARG A 393 52.12 74.51 -13.13
C ARG A 393 52.87 73.31 -12.57
N LYS A 394 52.31 72.12 -12.79
CA LYS A 394 52.98 70.84 -12.53
C LYS A 394 52.74 69.86 -13.68
N LYS A 395 53.69 68.96 -13.90
CA LYS A 395 53.64 67.91 -14.92
C LYS A 395 54.06 66.58 -14.31
N ASP A 396 53.59 65.50 -14.93
CA ASP A 396 54.00 64.12 -14.65
C ASP A 396 54.02 63.77 -13.16
N PHE A 397 52.84 63.80 -12.54
CA PHE A 397 52.65 63.41 -11.13
C PHE A 397 51.50 62.41 -10.98
N LEU A 398 51.52 61.65 -9.88
CA LEU A 398 50.50 60.64 -9.60
C LEU A 398 49.21 61.32 -9.11
N PRO A 399 48.02 60.79 -9.47
CA PRO A 399 46.76 61.22 -8.87
C PRO A 399 46.76 60.89 -7.37
N ASN A 400 45.88 61.55 -6.60
CA ASN A 400 45.69 61.32 -5.16
C ASN A 400 46.92 61.65 -4.26
N ASP A 401 47.96 62.27 -4.82
CA ASP A 401 49.03 62.89 -4.03
C ASP A 401 48.68 64.37 -3.78
N GLU A 402 48.16 64.67 -2.58
CA GLU A 402 47.73 66.02 -2.21
C GLU A 402 48.88 67.04 -2.29
N ASN A 403 50.10 66.64 -1.92
CA ASN A 403 51.29 67.49 -1.98
C ASN A 403 51.71 67.84 -3.41
N SER A 404 51.14 67.15 -4.39
CA SER A 404 51.32 67.48 -5.80
C SER A 404 50.40 68.59 -6.29
N GLY A 405 49.39 68.95 -5.51
CA GLY A 405 48.50 70.07 -5.78
C GLY A 405 49.12 71.45 -5.50
N TRP A 406 48.32 72.48 -5.71
CA TRP A 406 48.71 73.87 -5.42
C TRP A 406 48.27 74.29 -4.03
N ASP A 407 49.20 74.86 -3.25
CA ASP A 407 49.01 75.32 -1.86
C ASP A 407 48.44 76.76 -1.74
N GLY A 408 48.04 77.37 -2.85
CA GLY A 408 47.55 78.74 -2.88
C GLY A 408 48.64 79.81 -2.70
N MET A 409 49.91 79.47 -2.90
CA MET A 409 51.03 80.43 -2.89
C MET A 409 51.56 80.71 -4.30
N LEU A 410 52.05 81.93 -4.53
CA LEU A 410 52.79 82.31 -5.74
C LEU A 410 54.08 83.01 -5.33
N ASN A 411 55.23 82.45 -5.72
CA ASN A 411 56.57 82.98 -5.37
C ASN A 411 56.76 83.21 -3.86
N GLY A 412 56.26 82.28 -3.04
CA GLY A 412 56.34 82.35 -1.56
C GLY A 412 55.38 83.37 -0.92
N ARG A 413 54.47 83.98 -1.69
CA ARG A 413 53.44 84.89 -1.19
C ARG A 413 52.07 84.24 -1.23
N LEU A 414 51.29 84.46 -0.18
CA LEU A 414 49.90 84.02 -0.11
C LEU A 414 49.07 84.75 -1.17
N MET A 415 48.36 83.99 -1.99
CA MET A 415 47.42 84.55 -2.95
C MET A 415 46.09 84.89 -2.27
N GLY A 416 45.45 86.00 -2.64
CA GLY A 416 44.15 86.36 -2.06
C GLY A 416 43.06 85.36 -2.40
N ALA A 417 42.03 85.29 -1.54
CA ALA A 417 40.82 84.52 -1.84
C ALA A 417 40.18 84.98 -3.16
N GLY A 418 39.70 84.05 -3.95
CA GLY A 418 39.19 84.36 -5.28
C GLY A 418 38.90 83.12 -6.12
N VAL A 419 38.37 83.37 -7.32
CA VAL A 419 38.12 82.33 -8.32
C VAL A 419 39.35 82.17 -9.20
N PHE A 420 39.73 80.92 -9.47
CA PHE A 420 40.85 80.52 -10.31
C PHE A 420 40.35 79.59 -11.40
N VAL A 421 41.06 79.56 -12.52
CA VAL A 421 40.75 78.68 -13.64
C VAL A 421 41.84 77.62 -13.71
N TYR A 422 41.46 76.36 -13.90
CA TYR A 422 42.41 75.27 -14.11
C TYR A 422 42.26 74.64 -15.48
N ARG A 423 43.35 74.04 -15.95
CA ARG A 423 43.36 73.03 -17.00
C ARG A 423 44.21 71.86 -16.52
N THR A 424 43.67 70.65 -16.60
CA THR A 424 44.41 69.44 -16.26
C THR A 424 44.26 68.40 -17.37
N ILE A 425 45.35 67.72 -17.69
CA ILE A 425 45.36 66.61 -18.65
C ILE A 425 45.69 65.34 -17.88
N VAL A 426 44.80 64.37 -17.94
CA VAL A 426 44.87 63.10 -17.22
C VAL A 426 45.11 61.96 -18.20
N GLU A 427 46.06 61.07 -17.92
CA GLU A 427 46.30 59.86 -18.70
C GLU A 427 45.74 58.63 -17.99
N THR A 428 44.99 57.79 -18.70
CA THR A 428 44.54 56.49 -18.19
C THR A 428 45.60 55.41 -18.34
N HIS A 429 45.46 54.29 -17.64
CA HIS A 429 46.34 53.12 -17.84
C HIS A 429 46.31 52.55 -19.26
N LYS A 430 45.23 52.81 -20.03
CA LYS A 430 45.13 52.47 -21.46
C LYS A 430 45.79 53.52 -22.38
N GLY A 431 46.51 54.50 -21.83
CA GLY A 431 47.22 55.53 -22.58
C GLY A 431 46.33 56.64 -23.17
N LYS A 432 45.05 56.70 -22.77
CA LYS A 432 44.12 57.74 -23.24
C LYS A 432 44.32 59.02 -22.43
N ALA A 433 44.58 60.14 -23.12
CA ALA A 433 44.63 61.47 -22.51
C ALA A 433 43.25 62.14 -22.50
N LEU A 434 42.85 62.67 -21.34
CA LEU A 434 41.61 63.38 -21.10
C LEU A 434 41.91 64.81 -20.64
N ASP A 435 41.32 65.81 -21.29
CA ASP A 435 41.51 67.23 -20.99
C ASP A 435 40.30 67.75 -20.19
N TYR A 436 40.56 68.24 -18.99
CA TYR A 436 39.57 68.84 -18.11
C TYR A 436 39.92 70.31 -17.85
N ASN A 437 38.91 71.16 -17.80
CA ASN A 437 39.07 72.55 -17.41
C ASN A 437 37.84 73.01 -16.60
N GLY A 438 38.02 74.08 -15.85
CA GLY A 438 36.96 74.64 -15.04
C GLY A 438 37.45 75.74 -14.12
N GLU A 439 36.57 76.16 -13.23
CA GLU A 439 36.85 77.15 -12.20
C GLU A 439 36.78 76.52 -10.81
N PHE A 440 37.57 77.05 -9.89
CA PHE A 440 37.50 76.70 -8.47
C PHE A 440 37.73 77.93 -7.59
N ILE A 441 37.38 77.82 -6.31
CA ILE A 441 37.48 78.92 -5.34
C ILE A 441 38.63 78.63 -4.37
N LEU A 442 39.58 79.56 -4.28
CA LEU A 442 40.52 79.63 -3.17
C LEU A 442 39.85 80.39 -2.01
N ILE A 443 39.65 79.70 -0.88
CA ILE A 443 39.04 80.26 0.32
C ILE A 443 40.14 80.65 1.32
N ARG A 444 40.02 81.83 1.92
CA ARG A 444 40.86 82.26 3.05
C ARG A 444 40.00 82.97 4.09
N ASN A 445 40.29 82.70 5.36
CA ASN A 445 39.71 83.38 6.51
C ASN A 445 40.62 84.48 7.02
#